data_AF-A0A924VBS2-F1
#
_entry.id   AF-A0A924VBS2-F1
#
_cell.length_a   1.000
_cell.length_b   1.000
_cell.length_c   1.000
_cell.angle_alpha   90.00
_cell.angle_beta   90.00
_cell.angle_gamma   90.00
#
_symmetry.space_group_name_H-M   'P 1'
#
loop_
_entity.id
_entity.type
_entity.pdbx_description
1 polymer ?
#
loop_
_entity_poly.entity_id
_entity_poly.type
_entity_poly.pdbx_seq_one_letter_code
_entity_poly.pdbx_strand_id
1 'polypeptide(L)' 'MSSHISNVRPAPDQVIVDIANYVADYEITSQEAFDTARNCLMDTLGCGFEALDYPACTKLLG' A
#
# COMPACT_ATOMS: atom_id res chain seq x y z
N MET A 1 18.91 -19.56 37.28
CA MET A 1 18.46 -20.50 36.24
C MET A 1 18.15 -19.68 35.00
N SER A 2 19.01 -19.71 33.99
CA SER A 2 18.74 -19.03 32.71
C SER A 2 17.79 -19.91 31.91
N SER A 3 16.60 -19.40 31.58
CA SER A 3 15.66 -20.09 30.71
C SER A 3 16.18 -20.08 29.27
N HIS A 4 16.25 -21.24 28.62
CA HIS A 4 16.52 -21.34 27.19
C HIS A 4 15.44 -20.58 26.42
N ILE A 5 15.82 -19.51 25.72
CA ILE A 5 14.95 -18.81 24.78
C ILE A 5 15.02 -19.59 23.46
N SER A 6 13.88 -20.14 23.03
CA SER A 6 13.76 -20.79 21.72
C SER A 6 13.92 -19.76 20.61
N ASN A 7 14.75 -20.06 19.60
CA ASN A 7 14.88 -19.24 18.39
C ASN A 7 13.85 -19.62 17.31
N VAL A 8 12.86 -20.47 17.65
CA VAL A 8 11.76 -20.79 16.76
C VAL A 8 10.84 -19.58 16.69
N ARG A 9 10.75 -18.97 15.51
CA ARG A 9 9.86 -17.84 15.27
C ARG A 9 8.40 -18.33 15.23
N PRO A 10 7.47 -17.63 15.91
CA PRO A 10 6.06 -17.92 15.79
C PRO A 10 5.58 -17.65 14.35
N ALA A 11 4.43 -18.22 14.00
CA ALA A 11 3.74 -17.86 12.78
C ALA A 11 3.33 -16.36 12.84
N PRO A 12 3.21 -15.68 11.67
CA PRO A 12 2.69 -14.32 11.63
C PRO A 12 1.26 -14.24 12.19
N ASP A 13 0.90 -13.09 12.75
CA ASP A 13 -0.46 -12.84 13.23
C ASP A 13 -1.47 -13.00 12.09
N GLN A 14 -2.66 -13.53 12.41
CA GLN A 14 -3.68 -13.83 11.40
C GLN A 14 -4.05 -12.61 10.54
N VAL A 15 -4.10 -11.41 11.11
CA VAL A 15 -4.38 -10.17 10.35
C VAL A 15 -3.34 -9.92 9.25
N ILE A 16 -2.07 -10.22 9.51
CA ILE A 16 -1.00 -10.08 8.52
C ILE A 16 -1.15 -11.14 7.44
N VAL A 17 -1.48 -12.37 7.83
CA VAL A 17 -1.75 -13.48 6.90
C VAL A 17 -2.94 -13.15 5.98
N ASP A 18 -4.03 -12.61 6.53
CA ASP A 18 -5.23 -12.27 5.76
C ASP A 18 -4.96 -11.16 4.73
N ILE A 19 -4.22 -10.11 5.12
CA ILE A 19 -3.80 -9.06 4.19
C ILE A 19 -2.91 -9.65 3.09
N ALA A 20 -1.93 -10.48 3.45
CA ALA A 20 -1.02 -11.09 2.50
C ALA A 20 -1.75 -11.98 1.49
N ASN A 21 -2.65 -12.83 1.96
CA ASN A 21 -3.43 -13.72 1.10
C ASN A 21 -4.38 -12.93 0.19
N TYR A 22 -5.02 -11.87 0.69
CA TYR A 22 -5.83 -10.99 -0.15
C TYR A 22 -4.99 -10.33 -1.26
N VAL A 23 -3.83 -9.77 -0.92
CA VAL A 23 -2.97 -9.10 -1.92
C VAL A 23 -2.40 -10.09 -2.93
N ALA A 24 -2.05 -11.30 -2.51
CA ALA A 24 -1.39 -12.29 -3.38
C ALA A 24 -2.36 -13.06 -4.27
N ASP A 25 -3.53 -13.45 -3.73
CA ASP A 25 -4.37 -14.49 -4.35
C ASP A 25 -5.75 -13.99 -4.78
N TYR A 26 -6.21 -12.83 -4.29
CA TYR A 26 -7.54 -12.33 -4.65
C TYR A 26 -7.55 -11.70 -6.04
N GLU A 27 -8.45 -12.19 -6.90
CA GLU A 27 -8.69 -11.61 -8.22
C GLU A 27 -9.85 -10.61 -8.17
N ILE A 28 -9.56 -9.34 -8.50
CA ILE A 28 -10.58 -8.31 -8.65
C ILE A 28 -11.25 -8.47 -10.01
N THR A 29 -12.56 -8.68 -10.04
CA THR A 29 -13.35 -8.88 -11.28
C THR A 29 -14.35 -7.75 -11.57
N SER A 30 -14.40 -6.72 -10.73
CA SER A 30 -15.33 -5.60 -10.89
C SER A 30 -14.83 -4.59 -11.93
N GLN A 31 -15.56 -4.47 -13.04
CA GLN A 31 -15.27 -3.47 -14.08
C GLN A 31 -15.34 -2.04 -13.52
N GLU A 32 -16.35 -1.74 -12.70
CA GLU A 32 -16.53 -0.43 -12.07
C GLU A 32 -15.34 -0.05 -11.18
N ALA A 33 -14.74 -1.04 -10.48
CA ALA A 33 -13.56 -0.81 -9.67
C ALA A 33 -12.35 -0.40 -10.52
N PHE A 34 -12.13 -1.05 -11.66
CA PHE A 34 -11.05 -0.69 -12.58
C PHE A 34 -11.28 0.66 -13.27
N ASP A 35 -12.50 0.94 -13.71
CA ASP A 35 -12.84 2.23 -14.33
C ASP A 35 -12.65 3.38 -13.34
N THR A 36 -13.07 3.18 -12.09
CA THR A 36 -12.88 4.16 -11.02
C THR A 36 -11.42 4.31 -10.63
N ALA A 37 -10.65 3.21 -10.54
CA ALA A 37 -9.22 3.26 -10.27
C ALA A 37 -8.45 4.04 -11.35
N ARG A 38 -8.85 3.89 -12.62
CA ARG A 38 -8.29 4.67 -13.73
C ARG A 38 -8.57 6.16 -13.56
N ASN A 39 -9.79 6.53 -13.16
CA ASN A 39 -10.13 7.93 -12.90
C ASN A 39 -9.36 8.49 -11.70
N CYS A 40 -9.24 7.71 -10.62
CA CYS A 40 -8.46 8.07 -9.44
C CYS A 40 -6.97 8.29 -9.78
N LEU A 41 -6.40 7.47 -10.66
CA LEU A 41 -5.02 7.68 -11.15
C LEU A 41 -4.87 9.01 -11.88
N MET A 42 -5.80 9.35 -12.78
CA MET A 42 -5.75 10.62 -13.52
C MET A 42 -5.86 11.82 -12.57
N ASP A 43 -6.76 11.77 -11.59
CA ASP A 43 -6.93 12.79 -10.56
C ASP A 43 -5.65 12.95 -9.71
N THR A 44 -5.10 11.84 -9.21
CA THR A 44 -3.89 11.83 -8.38
C THR A 44 -2.68 12.43 -9.13
N LEU A 45 -2.50 12.07 -10.41
CA LEU A 45 -1.45 12.65 -11.24
C LEU A 45 -1.68 14.13 -11.50
N GLY A 46 -2.93 14.55 -11.75
CA GLY A 46 -3.30 15.95 -11.91
C GLY A 46 -2.90 16.78 -10.69
N CYS A 47 -3.29 16.35 -9.49
CA CYS A 47 -2.88 16.98 -8.23
C CYS A 47 -1.36 16.99 -8.05
N GLY A 48 -0.68 15.90 -8.39
CA GLY A 48 0.78 15.80 -8.30
C GLY A 48 1.50 16.79 -9.22
N PHE A 49 1.01 17.00 -10.45
CA PHE A 49 1.58 17.95 -11.38
C PHE A 49 1.30 19.40 -10.99
N GLU A 50 0.08 19.72 -10.58
CA GLU A 50 -0.27 21.06 -10.09
C GLU A 50 0.59 21.46 -8.88
N ALA A 51 0.87 20.52 -7.97
CA ALA A 51 1.71 20.75 -6.80
C ALA A 51 3.16 21.17 -7.15
N LEU A 52 3.66 20.88 -8.35
CA LEU A 52 5.01 21.25 -8.78
C LEU A 52 5.18 22.77 -8.97
N ASP A 53 4.09 23.52 -9.14
CA ASP A 53 4.13 24.98 -9.25
C ASP A 53 4.27 25.67 -7.90
N TYR A 54 4.27 24.92 -6.79
CA TYR A 54 4.34 25.45 -5.42
C TYR A 54 5.74 25.25 -4.83
N PRO A 55 6.56 26.31 -4.66
CA PRO A 55 7.90 26.21 -4.09
C PRO A 55 7.93 25.59 -2.68
N ALA A 56 6.84 25.74 -1.93
CA ALA A 56 6.69 25.12 -0.62
C ALA A 56 6.58 23.58 -0.69
N CYS A 57 6.00 23.05 -1.77
CA CYS A 57 5.93 21.62 -2.04
C CYS A 57 7.26 21.13 -2.62
N THR A 58 7.76 21.77 -3.67
CA THR A 58 8.94 21.29 -4.41
C THR A 58 10.24 21.34 -3.60
N LYS A 59 10.37 22.23 -2.61
CA LYS A 59 11.53 22.24 -1.70
C LYS A 59 11.69 20.96 -0.85
N LEU A 60 10.65 20.13 -0.76
CA LEU A 60 10.66 18.84 -0.06
C LEU A 60 10.95 17.66 -1.00
N LEU A 61 10.89 17.91 -2.31
CA LEU A 61 11.31 16.94 -3.32
C LEU A 61 12.84 17.02 -3.39
N GLY A 62 13.49 15.86 -3.29
CA GLY A 62 14.95 15.73 -3.11
C GLY A 62 15.78 16.37 -4.20
#